data_AF-A0A0D8I0N3-F1
#
_entry.id   AF-A0A0D8I0N3-F1
#
_cell.length_a   1.000
_cell.length_b   1.000
_cell.length_c   1.000
_cell.angle_alpha   90.00
_cell.angle_beta   90.00
_cell.angle_gamma   90.00
#
_symmetry.space_group_name_H-M   'P 1'
#
loop_
_entity.id
_entity.type
_entity.pdbx_description
1 polymer ?
#
loop_
_entity_poly.entity_id
_entity_poly.type
_entity_poly.pdbx_seq_one_letter_code
_entity_poly.pdbx_strand_id
1 'polypeptide(L)'
;MVRLREDMLQALPYILEPVPNDLVDFVTAGWSIDFDDIDDAELLDNTQIDAAIDAYSDRSVDTGYLRFGPELQWWRTLEPVDTVNVDWRFPVDPDGDVAFTAPLSGRASGSTNEFVSAITDFDYLLLEAMQVRVDTIAATDVLSGFDLDIPGLIREQAERRTWLSQAMAHQVNTDWDAVRAGASFLTRHSR
;
A
#
# COMPACT_ATOMS: atom_id res chain seq x y z
N MET A 1 -1.29 -15.45 1.70
CA MET A 1 -0.51 -14.22 1.53
C MET A 1 -1.17 -13.17 2.40
N VAL A 2 -0.75 -13.10 3.67
CA VAL A 2 -1.38 -12.23 4.68
C VAL A 2 -0.77 -10.82 4.63
N ARG A 3 0.53 -10.72 4.32
CA ARG A 3 1.26 -9.44 4.21
C ARG A 3 0.64 -8.48 3.21
N LEU A 4 0.47 -8.89 1.95
CA LEU A 4 -0.19 -8.04 0.94
C LEU A 4 -1.53 -7.44 1.38
N ARG A 5 -2.34 -8.23 2.10
CA ARG A 5 -3.60 -7.73 2.66
C ARG A 5 -3.34 -6.68 3.73
N GLU A 6 -2.44 -6.95 4.67
CA GLU A 6 -2.06 -6.00 5.73
C GLU A 6 -1.54 -4.68 5.14
N ASP A 7 -0.61 -4.76 4.19
CA ASP A 7 -0.01 -3.59 3.54
C ASP A 7 -1.06 -2.80 2.75
N MET A 8 -1.95 -3.49 2.03
CA MET A 8 -3.07 -2.86 1.33
C MET A 8 -4.04 -2.18 2.29
N LEU A 9 -4.40 -2.81 3.43
CA LEU A 9 -5.28 -2.21 4.42
C LEU A 9 -4.65 -1.02 5.14
N GLN A 10 -3.33 -1.03 5.33
CA GLN A 10 -2.59 0.09 5.88
C GLN A 10 -2.59 1.29 4.93
N ALA A 11 -2.38 1.07 3.62
CA ALA A 11 -2.39 2.13 2.62
C ALA A 11 -3.81 2.62 2.29
N LEU A 12 -4.84 1.76 2.42
CA LEU A 12 -6.21 2.00 1.96
C LEU A 12 -6.78 3.39 2.33
N PRO A 13 -6.65 3.90 3.57
CA PRO A 13 -7.18 5.21 3.91
C PRO A 13 -6.56 6.35 3.08
N TYR A 14 -5.25 6.26 2.81
CA TYR A 14 -4.50 7.23 2.02
C TYR A 14 -4.76 7.08 0.52
N ILE A 15 -4.97 5.85 0.05
CA ILE A 15 -5.41 5.57 -1.33
C ILE A 15 -6.77 6.22 -1.60
N LEU A 16 -7.70 6.13 -0.63
CA LEU A 16 -9.04 6.68 -0.76
C LEU A 16 -9.12 8.19 -0.51
N GLU A 17 -8.12 8.79 0.12
CA GLU A 17 -8.02 10.25 0.24
C GLU A 17 -7.66 10.87 -1.13
N PRO A 18 -8.51 11.76 -1.69
CA PRO A 18 -8.22 12.41 -2.96
C PRO A 18 -6.93 13.24 -2.92
N VAL A 19 -6.07 13.04 -3.91
CA VAL A 19 -4.88 13.86 -4.13
C VAL A 19 -5.28 15.12 -4.91
N PRO A 20 -4.89 16.32 -4.44
CA PRO A 20 -5.06 17.56 -5.21
C PRO A 20 -4.40 17.46 -6.59
N ASN A 21 -5.09 17.94 -7.63
CA ASN A 21 -4.63 17.82 -9.02
C ASN A 21 -3.21 18.36 -9.25
N ASP A 22 -2.83 19.43 -8.54
CA ASP A 22 -1.52 20.06 -8.63
C ASP A 22 -0.38 19.24 -7.99
N LEU A 23 -0.71 18.20 -7.23
CA LEU A 23 0.23 17.31 -6.55
C LEU A 23 0.28 15.90 -7.14
N VAL A 24 -0.57 15.58 -8.13
CA VAL A 24 -0.60 14.25 -8.75
C VAL A 24 0.76 13.88 -9.31
N ASP A 25 1.40 14.78 -10.08
CA ASP A 25 2.71 14.50 -10.67
C ASP A 25 3.75 14.21 -9.59
N PHE A 26 3.75 14.97 -8.49
CA PHE A 26 4.65 14.74 -7.36
C PHE A 26 4.41 13.38 -6.69
N VAL A 27 3.16 13.06 -6.35
CA VAL A 27 2.81 11.78 -5.69
C VAL A 27 3.16 10.59 -6.58
N THR A 28 2.96 10.69 -7.90
CA THR A 28 3.33 9.63 -8.84
C THR A 28 4.84 9.52 -9.09
N ALA A 29 5.59 10.60 -8.88
CA ALA A 29 7.03 10.64 -9.07
C ALA A 29 7.83 10.24 -7.82
N GLY A 30 7.19 10.05 -6.65
CA GLY A 30 7.84 9.86 -5.36
C GLY A 30 9.01 8.86 -5.34
N TRP A 31 8.91 7.78 -6.12
CA TRP A 31 9.94 6.75 -6.25
C TRP A 31 11.14 7.10 -7.15
N SER A 32 11.16 8.30 -7.73
CA SER A 32 12.19 8.82 -8.63
C SER A 32 12.84 10.08 -8.08
N ILE A 33 12.39 10.51 -6.91
CA ILE A 33 13.07 11.54 -6.14
C ILE A 33 14.34 10.91 -5.60
N ASP A 34 15.47 11.34 -6.14
CA ASP A 34 16.77 11.00 -5.59
C ASP A 34 17.01 11.88 -4.37
N PHE A 35 17.00 11.26 -3.19
CA PHE A 35 17.25 11.93 -1.93
C PHE A 35 18.74 12.07 -1.64
N ASP A 36 19.61 11.36 -2.37
CA ASP A 36 21.07 11.43 -2.20
C ASP A 36 21.64 12.81 -2.59
N ASP A 37 20.89 13.59 -3.39
CA ASP A 37 21.26 14.94 -3.83
C ASP A 37 20.81 16.06 -2.86
N ILE A 38 20.17 15.71 -1.74
CA ILE A 38 19.68 16.68 -0.74
C ILE A 38 20.57 16.59 0.50
N ASP A 39 20.98 17.74 1.05
CA ASP A 39 21.78 17.78 2.28
C ASP A 39 21.02 17.12 3.44
N ASP A 40 21.61 16.12 4.08
CA ASP A 40 21.07 15.38 5.23
C ASP A 40 20.55 16.33 6.32
N ALA A 41 21.21 17.48 6.52
CA ALA A 41 20.79 18.48 7.50
C ALA A 41 19.47 19.19 7.12
N GLU A 42 19.19 19.36 5.82
CA GLU A 42 17.95 19.96 5.33
C GLU A 42 16.80 18.96 5.29
N LEU A 43 17.08 17.66 5.13
CA LEU A 43 16.10 16.58 5.23
C LEU A 43 15.61 16.38 6.67
N LEU A 44 16.52 16.36 7.65
CA LEU A 44 16.20 15.96 9.02
C LEU A 44 15.41 16.99 9.84
N ASP A 45 15.42 18.28 9.45
CA ASP A 45 14.81 19.37 10.22
C ASP A 45 13.58 20.02 9.53
N ASN A 46 13.13 19.48 8.39
CA ASN A 46 12.06 20.10 7.61
C ASN A 46 10.78 19.25 7.56
N THR A 47 9.84 19.58 8.45
CA THR A 47 8.53 18.92 8.55
C THR A 47 7.69 19.00 7.26
N GLN A 48 7.98 19.93 6.36
CA GLN A 48 7.29 20.00 5.06
C GLN A 48 7.83 18.95 4.10
N ILE A 49 9.14 18.65 4.15
CA ILE A 49 9.74 17.55 3.39
C ILE A 49 9.20 16.21 3.90
N ASP A 50 9.14 16.02 5.22
CA ASP A 50 8.53 14.83 5.83
C ASP A 50 7.10 14.63 5.35
N ALA A 51 6.25 15.68 5.43
CA ALA A 51 4.88 15.60 4.95
C ALA A 51 4.80 15.21 3.46
N ALA A 52 5.71 15.71 2.63
CA ALA A 52 5.76 15.38 1.21
C ALA A 52 6.22 13.93 0.98
N ILE A 53 7.18 13.43 1.77
CA ILE A 53 7.65 12.04 1.72
C ILE A 53 6.54 11.08 2.17
N ASP A 54 5.90 11.37 3.31
CA ASP A 54 4.79 10.60 3.84
C ASP A 54 3.63 10.54 2.82
N ALA A 55 3.30 11.67 2.17
CA ALA A 55 2.20 11.73 1.22
C ALA A 55 2.32 10.76 0.04
N TYR A 56 3.53 10.53 -0.52
CA TYR A 56 3.69 9.50 -1.55
C TYR A 56 3.90 8.11 -0.93
N SER A 57 4.63 8.00 0.19
CA SER A 57 5.00 6.72 0.81
C SER A 57 3.80 6.00 1.42
N ASP A 58 2.89 6.71 2.08
CA ASP A 58 1.66 6.15 2.67
C ASP A 58 0.70 5.60 1.62
N ARG A 59 0.89 5.98 0.35
CA ARG A 59 0.13 5.50 -0.79
C ARG A 59 0.86 4.41 -1.59
N SER A 60 2.03 3.99 -1.11
CA SER A 60 2.75 2.85 -1.65
C SER A 60 2.33 1.57 -0.93
N VAL A 61 2.21 0.48 -1.67
CA VAL A 61 2.01 -0.85 -1.07
C VAL A 61 3.34 -1.60 -1.11
N ASP A 62 3.87 -1.90 0.08
CA ASP A 62 5.13 -2.63 0.21
C ASP A 62 4.98 -4.06 -0.32
N THR A 63 5.89 -4.45 -1.22
CA THR A 63 6.00 -5.83 -1.71
C THR A 63 7.41 -6.39 -1.53
N GLY A 64 8.23 -5.80 -0.66
CA GLY A 64 9.62 -6.20 -0.41
C GLY A 64 9.81 -7.64 0.09
N TYR A 65 8.73 -8.30 0.55
CA TYR A 65 8.72 -9.73 0.85
C TYR A 65 8.61 -10.63 -0.40
N LEU A 66 8.40 -10.05 -1.59
CA LEU A 66 8.47 -10.73 -2.87
C LEU A 66 9.84 -10.50 -3.50
N ARG A 67 10.48 -11.58 -3.95
CA ARG A 67 11.72 -11.49 -4.74
C ARG A 67 11.41 -10.73 -6.04
N PHE A 68 12.07 -9.59 -6.27
CA PHE A 68 11.82 -8.68 -7.39
C PHE A 68 10.36 -8.19 -7.46
N GLY A 69 9.71 -8.02 -6.31
CA GLY A 69 8.32 -7.56 -6.22
C GLY A 69 8.07 -6.19 -6.87
N PRO A 70 6.83 -5.91 -7.29
CA PRO A 70 6.46 -4.61 -7.83
C PRO A 70 6.31 -3.55 -6.74
N GLU A 71 6.94 -2.41 -6.96
CA GLU A 71 6.56 -1.19 -6.27
C GLU A 71 5.20 -0.75 -6.83
N LEU A 72 4.21 -0.57 -5.95
CA LEU A 72 2.85 -0.18 -6.33
C LEU A 72 2.54 1.18 -5.73
N GLN A 73 2.35 2.20 -6.57
CA GLN A 73 2.00 3.55 -6.15
C GLN A 73 0.53 3.82 -6.49
N TRP A 74 -0.27 4.15 -5.48
CA TRP A 74 -1.70 4.39 -5.65
C TRP A 74 -2.06 5.85 -5.45
N TRP A 75 -3.14 6.32 -6.07
CA TRP A 75 -3.73 7.63 -5.75
C TRP A 75 -5.15 7.76 -6.30
N ARG A 76 -5.96 8.59 -5.66
CA ARG A 76 -7.31 8.93 -6.10
C ARG A 76 -7.38 10.35 -6.62
N THR A 77 -8.08 10.58 -7.72
CA THR A 77 -8.43 11.90 -8.25
C THR A 77 -9.95 12.04 -8.34
N LEU A 78 -10.49 13.26 -8.22
CA LEU A 78 -11.93 13.51 -8.35
C LEU A 78 -12.35 14.04 -9.72
N GLU A 79 -11.40 14.53 -10.52
CA GLU A 79 -11.64 15.16 -11.80
C GLU A 79 -10.93 14.40 -12.94
N PRO A 80 -11.57 14.25 -14.12
CA PRO A 80 -12.95 14.64 -14.43
C PRO A 80 -14.00 13.72 -13.77
N VAL A 81 -13.58 12.55 -13.27
CA VAL A 81 -14.40 11.58 -12.55
C VAL A 81 -13.61 10.96 -11.41
N ASP A 82 -14.32 10.54 -10.37
CA ASP A 82 -13.75 9.89 -9.20
C ASP A 82 -13.07 8.55 -9.54
N THR A 83 -11.73 8.57 -9.55
CA THR A 83 -10.88 7.52 -10.11
C THR A 83 -9.79 7.15 -9.12
N VAL A 84 -9.62 5.85 -8.85
CA VAL A 84 -8.41 5.30 -8.23
C VAL A 84 -7.47 4.84 -9.33
N ASN A 85 -6.21 5.21 -9.19
CA ASN A 85 -5.13 4.89 -10.10
C ASN A 85 -4.06 4.09 -9.36
N VAL A 86 -3.35 3.26 -10.11
CA VAL A 86 -2.14 2.59 -9.66
C VAL A 86 -1.10 2.61 -10.76
N ASP A 87 0.12 2.95 -10.38
CA ASP A 87 1.29 2.64 -11.18
C ASP A 87 2.06 1.49 -10.54
N TRP A 88 2.69 0.69 -11.39
CA TRP A 88 3.62 -0.33 -10.95
C TRP A 88 4.92 -0.27 -11.72
N ARG A 89 5.98 -0.73 -11.06
CA ARG A 89 7.26 -1.09 -11.68
C ARG A 89 7.92 -2.22 -10.92
N PHE A 90 8.64 -3.09 -11.62
CA PHE A 90 9.48 -4.12 -10.98
C PHE A 90 10.74 -4.38 -11.81
N PRO A 91 11.86 -4.73 -11.14
CA PRO A 91 13.09 -5.11 -11.83
C PRO A 91 12.95 -6.47 -12.52
N VAL A 92 13.74 -6.68 -13.57
CA VAL A 92 13.92 -8.01 -14.16
C VAL A 92 14.74 -8.86 -13.19
N ASP A 93 14.29 -10.08 -12.92
CA ASP A 93 15.10 -11.08 -12.23
C ASP A 93 16.33 -11.43 -13.10
N PRO A 94 17.57 -11.13 -12.65
CA PRO A 94 18.78 -11.42 -13.42
C PRO A 94 18.96 -12.93 -13.69
N ASP A 95 18.39 -13.80 -12.84
CA ASP A 95 18.46 -15.25 -12.99
C ASP A 95 17.26 -15.80 -13.79
N GLY A 96 16.19 -15.01 -13.95
CA GLY A 96 14.97 -15.39 -14.66
C GLY A 96 14.09 -16.42 -13.93
N ASP A 97 14.31 -16.64 -12.63
CA ASP A 97 13.54 -17.58 -11.81
C ASP A 97 12.14 -17.06 -11.49
N VAL A 98 12.00 -15.73 -11.35
CA VAL A 98 10.76 -15.04 -11.05
C VAL A 98 10.31 -14.23 -12.25
N ALA A 99 9.08 -14.48 -12.70
CA ALA A 99 8.44 -13.72 -13.76
C ALA A 99 7.03 -13.28 -13.34
N PHE A 100 6.76 -11.99 -13.49
CA PHE A 100 5.41 -11.44 -13.40
C PHE A 100 4.80 -11.40 -14.80
N THR A 101 3.49 -11.62 -14.90
CA THR A 101 2.76 -11.64 -16.17
C THR A 101 2.43 -10.23 -16.69
N ALA A 102 2.51 -9.22 -15.81
CA ALA A 102 2.35 -7.82 -16.18
C ALA A 102 3.59 -7.31 -16.94
N PRO A 103 3.47 -6.22 -17.73
CA PRO A 103 4.63 -5.46 -18.20
C PRO A 103 5.48 -4.96 -17.03
N LEU A 104 6.79 -4.79 -17.23
CA LEU A 104 7.75 -4.34 -16.21
C LEU A 104 7.34 -3.04 -15.50
N SER A 105 6.59 -2.19 -16.19
CA SER A 105 5.96 -1.01 -15.62
C SER A 105 4.62 -0.75 -16.31
N GLY A 106 3.71 -0.08 -15.63
CA GLY A 106 2.46 0.36 -16.25
C GLY A 106 1.58 1.15 -15.30
N ARG A 107 0.42 1.56 -15.83
CA ARG A 107 -0.63 2.30 -15.13
C ARG A 107 -1.97 1.61 -15.35
N ALA A 108 -2.78 1.55 -14.30
CA ALA A 108 -4.19 1.18 -14.39
C ALA A 108 -5.04 2.19 -13.63
N SER A 109 -6.27 2.36 -14.09
CA SER A 109 -7.24 3.29 -13.50
C SER A 109 -8.62 2.63 -13.51
N GLY A 110 -9.42 2.90 -12.49
CA GLY A 110 -10.80 2.43 -12.37
C GLY A 110 -11.60 3.34 -11.46
N SER A 111 -12.92 3.19 -11.45
CA SER A 111 -13.74 3.99 -10.53
C SER A 111 -13.44 3.64 -9.08
N THR A 112 -13.54 4.62 -8.18
CA THR A 112 -13.35 4.39 -6.74
C THR A 112 -14.29 3.32 -6.19
N ASN A 113 -15.52 3.24 -6.72
CA ASN A 113 -16.49 2.20 -6.34
C ASN A 113 -16.05 0.79 -6.75
N GLU A 114 -15.53 0.62 -7.97
CA GLU A 114 -15.01 -0.67 -8.43
C GLU A 114 -13.79 -1.10 -7.60
N PHE A 115 -12.89 -0.16 -7.28
CA PHE A 115 -11.76 -0.43 -6.41
C PHE A 115 -12.20 -0.90 -5.01
N VAL A 116 -13.11 -0.16 -4.37
CA VAL A 116 -13.63 -0.52 -3.04
C VAL A 116 -14.33 -1.88 -3.06
N SER A 117 -15.12 -2.16 -4.11
CA SER A 117 -15.75 -3.47 -4.28
C SER A 117 -14.69 -4.58 -4.42
N ALA A 118 -13.67 -4.38 -5.25
CA ALA A 118 -12.62 -5.37 -5.47
C ALA A 118 -11.81 -5.67 -4.20
N ILE A 119 -11.47 -4.65 -3.41
CA ILE A 119 -10.78 -4.83 -2.12
C ILE A 119 -11.67 -5.56 -1.11
N THR A 120 -12.97 -5.23 -1.07
CA THR A 120 -13.93 -5.90 -0.18
C THR A 120 -14.07 -7.38 -0.53
N ASP A 121 -14.22 -7.70 -1.82
CA ASP A 121 -14.34 -9.08 -2.30
C ASP A 121 -13.04 -9.86 -2.04
N PHE A 122 -11.88 -9.25 -2.30
CA PHE A 122 -10.58 -9.84 -2.01
C PHE A 122 -10.40 -10.15 -0.52
N ASP A 123 -10.70 -9.19 0.36
CA ASP A 123 -10.61 -9.35 1.82
C ASP A 123 -11.51 -10.49 2.31
N TYR A 124 -12.76 -10.51 1.85
CA TYR A 124 -13.74 -11.54 2.20
C TYR A 124 -13.26 -12.94 1.80
N LEU A 125 -12.87 -13.12 0.53
CA LEU A 125 -12.44 -14.43 0.00
C LEU A 125 -11.16 -14.92 0.67
N LEU A 126 -10.21 -14.02 0.94
CA LEU A 126 -8.97 -14.36 1.62
C LEU A 126 -9.24 -14.80 3.07
N LEU A 127 -10.09 -14.07 3.80
CA LEU A 127 -10.43 -14.41 5.18
C LEU A 127 -11.28 -15.69 5.28
N GLU A 128 -12.14 -15.97 4.31
CA GLU A 128 -12.84 -17.25 4.21
C GLU A 128 -11.85 -18.42 4.02
N ALA A 129 -10.92 -18.29 3.06
CA ALA A 129 -9.90 -19.30 2.83
C ALA A 129 -8.98 -19.50 4.04
N MET A 130 -8.65 -18.42 4.77
CA MET A 130 -7.89 -18.49 6.03
C MET A 130 -8.69 -19.19 7.14
N GLN A 131 -10.00 -18.91 7.25
CA GLN A 131 -10.86 -19.56 8.24
C GLN A 131 -10.88 -21.08 8.07
N VAL A 132 -11.03 -21.56 6.84
CA VAL A 132 -11.01 -23.01 6.54
C VAL A 132 -9.71 -23.66 7.05
N ARG A 133 -8.57 -22.97 6.92
CA ARG A 133 -7.28 -23.47 7.41
C ARG A 133 -7.21 -23.46 8.94
N VAL A 134 -7.67 -22.39 9.58
CA VAL A 134 -7.74 -22.29 11.04
C VAL A 134 -8.62 -23.40 11.61
N ASP A 135 -9.80 -23.63 11.04
CA ASP A 135 -10.73 -24.67 11.46
C ASP A 135 -10.12 -26.08 11.28
N THR A 136 -9.41 -26.30 10.16
CA THR A 136 -8.71 -27.57 9.90
C THR A 136 -7.60 -27.82 10.93
N ILE A 137 -6.81 -26.80 11.25
CA ILE A 137 -5.75 -26.89 12.26
C ILE A 137 -6.36 -27.15 13.64
N ALA A 138 -7.43 -26.44 14.00
CA ALA A 138 -8.11 -26.61 15.28
C ALA A 138 -8.79 -27.99 15.44
N ALA A 139 -9.21 -28.61 14.34
CA ALA A 139 -9.81 -29.94 14.32
C ALA A 139 -8.77 -31.08 14.30
N THR A 140 -7.51 -30.78 13.98
CA THR A 140 -6.43 -31.76 13.96
C THR A 140 -5.74 -31.78 15.31
N ASP A 141 -5.58 -32.96 15.92
CA ASP A 141 -4.68 -33.13 17.06
C ASP A 141 -3.25 -32.92 16.52
N VAL A 142 -2.71 -31.73 16.74
CA VAL A 142 -1.52 -31.23 16.04
C VAL A 142 -0.36 -32.22 16.21
N LEU A 143 0.27 -32.54 15.07
CA LEU A 143 1.47 -33.38 14.93
C LEU A 143 2.35 -33.34 16.19
N SER A 144 2.44 -34.49 16.86
CA SER A 144 3.26 -34.72 18.04
C SER A 144 4.63 -34.03 17.93
N GLY A 145 4.86 -32.99 18.74
CA GLY A 145 6.14 -32.27 18.80
C GLY A 145 6.08 -30.74 18.81
N PHE A 146 4.92 -30.13 18.52
CA PHE A 146 4.74 -28.67 18.55
C PHE A 146 3.55 -28.26 19.41
N ASP A 147 3.74 -27.30 20.31
CA ASP A 147 2.67 -26.64 21.06
C ASP A 147 2.19 -25.43 20.25
N LEU A 148 0.94 -25.47 19.78
CA LEU A 148 0.33 -24.40 18.99
C LEU A 148 -0.80 -23.78 19.80
N ASP A 149 -0.77 -22.46 19.99
CA ASP A 149 -1.83 -21.70 20.66
C ASP A 149 -3.08 -21.60 19.75
N ILE A 150 -3.87 -22.68 19.71
CA ILE A 150 -5.12 -22.74 18.96
C ILE A 150 -6.11 -21.66 19.39
N PRO A 151 -6.34 -21.41 20.70
CA PRO A 151 -7.20 -20.30 21.14
C PRO A 151 -6.72 -18.93 20.62
N GLY A 152 -5.40 -18.68 20.67
CA GLY A 152 -4.80 -17.46 20.14
C GLY A 152 -5.03 -17.29 18.64
N LEU A 153 -4.83 -18.36 17.86
CA LEU A 153 -5.05 -18.37 16.41
C LEU A 153 -6.51 -18.06 16.04
N ILE A 154 -7.47 -18.66 16.73
CA ILE A 154 -8.90 -18.42 16.50
C ILE A 154 -9.26 -16.96 16.80
N ARG A 155 -8.77 -16.42 17.92
CA ARG A 155 -9.00 -15.02 18.30
C ARG A 155 -8.41 -14.06 17.26
N GLU A 156 -7.16 -14.27 16.87
CA GLU A 156 -6.49 -13.42 15.88
C GLU A 156 -7.23 -13.46 14.53
N GLN A 157 -7.70 -14.64 14.10
CA GLN A 157 -8.51 -14.76 12.88
C GLN A 157 -9.85 -14.00 12.97
N ALA A 158 -10.50 -14.01 14.13
CA ALA A 158 -11.72 -13.25 14.37
C ALA A 158 -11.45 -11.73 14.36
N GLU A 159 -10.35 -11.28 14.97
CA GLU A 159 -9.92 -9.88 15.00
C GLU A 159 -9.62 -9.36 13.59
N ARG A 160 -8.92 -10.13 12.76
CA ARG A 160 -8.59 -9.78 11.37
C ARG A 160 -9.81 -9.41 10.52
N ARG A 161 -10.97 -10.01 10.78
CA ARG A 161 -12.23 -9.72 10.07
C ARG A 161 -12.75 -8.29 10.30
N THR A 162 -12.23 -7.60 11.32
CA THR A 162 -12.60 -6.21 11.62
C THR A 162 -11.70 -5.18 10.96
N TRP A 163 -10.54 -5.58 10.43
CA TRP A 163 -9.52 -4.63 9.97
C TRP A 163 -9.92 -3.85 8.71
N LEU A 164 -10.64 -4.48 7.77
CA LEU A 164 -11.11 -3.77 6.58
C LEU A 164 -12.07 -2.64 6.96
N SER A 165 -13.05 -2.91 7.82
CA SER A 165 -14.01 -1.88 8.23
C SER A 165 -13.34 -0.76 9.05
N GLN A 166 -12.32 -1.09 9.85
CA GLN A 166 -11.49 -0.11 10.55
C GLN A 166 -10.70 0.77 9.57
N ALA A 167 -10.04 0.18 8.58
CA ALA A 167 -9.31 0.92 7.55
C ALA A 167 -10.25 1.81 6.73
N MET A 168 -11.41 1.30 6.28
CA MET A 168 -12.40 2.09 5.54
C MET A 168 -13.01 3.24 6.37
N ALA A 169 -13.12 3.07 7.68
CA ALA A 169 -13.63 4.12 8.58
C ALA A 169 -12.56 5.15 8.97
N HIS A 170 -11.28 4.86 8.70
CA HIS A 170 -10.19 5.75 9.03
C HIS A 170 -10.19 6.96 8.09
N GLN A 171 -10.35 8.15 8.65
CA GLN A 171 -10.23 9.41 7.92
C GLN A 171 -8.82 9.94 8.07
N VAL A 172 -8.08 9.98 6.96
CA VAL A 172 -6.81 10.68 6.86
C VAL A 172 -7.10 12.17 6.64
N ASN A 173 -6.30 13.03 7.26
CA ASN A 173 -6.30 14.47 7.04
C ASN A 173 -4.89 14.90 6.65
N THR A 174 -4.48 14.57 5.42
CA THR A 174 -3.16 14.97 4.92
C THR A 174 -3.09 16.50 4.86
N ASP A 175 -2.05 17.10 5.44
CA ASP A 175 -1.79 18.54 5.31
C ASP A 175 -1.25 18.85 3.91
N TRP A 176 -2.18 18.97 2.95
CA TRP A 176 -1.84 19.22 1.55
C TRP A 176 -1.07 20.53 1.32
N ASP A 177 -1.16 21.50 2.22
CA ASP A 177 -0.37 22.74 2.13
C ASP A 177 1.09 22.48 2.52
N ALA A 178 1.34 21.70 3.57
CA ALA A 178 2.68 21.22 3.93
C ALA A 178 3.28 20.34 2.82
N VAL A 179 2.50 19.39 2.29
CA VAL A 179 2.91 18.56 1.15
C VAL A 179 3.31 19.41 -0.04
N ARG A 180 2.54 20.44 -0.38
CA ARG A 180 2.85 21.34 -1.51
C ARG A 180 4.14 22.12 -1.28
N ALA A 181 4.39 22.56 -0.05
CA ALA A 181 5.63 23.24 0.30
C ALA A 181 6.85 22.31 0.17
N GLY A 182 6.77 21.09 0.70
CA GLY A 182 7.82 20.08 0.59
C GLY A 182 8.05 19.61 -0.85
N ALA A 183 6.97 19.33 -1.59
CA ALA A 183 7.04 18.95 -3.00
C ALA A 183 7.74 20.03 -3.84
N SER A 184 7.46 21.31 -3.56
CA SER A 184 8.12 22.44 -4.23
C SER A 184 9.62 22.53 -3.89
N PHE A 185 10.03 22.04 -2.73
CA PHE A 185 11.44 21.95 -2.34
C PHE A 185 12.12 20.78 -3.05
N LEU A 186 11.54 19.58 -2.98
CA LEU A 186 12.09 18.35 -3.56
C LEU A 186 12.22 18.43 -5.09
N THR A 187 11.18 18.92 -5.77
CA THR A 187 11.19 19.04 -7.25
C THR A 187 12.18 20.05 -7.80
N ARG A 188 12.73 20.95 -6.97
CA ARG A 188 13.82 21.86 -7.39
C ARG A 188 15.19 21.20 -7.38
N HIS A 189 15.37 20.15 -6.57
CA HIS A 189 16.63 19.45 -6.41
C HIS A 189 16.74 18.23 -7.34
N SER A 190 15.62 17.72 -7.86
CA SER A 190 15.60 16.62 -8.84
C SER A 190 15.81 17.04 -10.31
N ARG A 191 16.40 18.22 -10.58
CA ARG A 191 16.60 18.78 -11.94
C ARG A 191 18.04 19.15 -12.25
#